data_AF-S2J3L7-F1
#
_entry.id   AF-S2J3L7-F1
#
_cell.length_a   1.000
_cell.length_b   1.000
_cell.length_c   1.000
_cell.angle_alpha   90.00
_cell.angle_beta   90.00
_cell.angle_gamma   90.00
#
_symmetry.space_group_name_H-M   'P 1'
#
loop_
_entity.id
_entity.type
_entity.pdbx_description
1 polymer ?
#
loop_
_entity_poly.entity_id
_entity_poly.type
_entity_poly.pdbx_seq_one_letter_code
_entity_poly.pdbx_strand_id
1 'polypeptide(L)'
;SFDSLSVEVLLLIFHPIDSVKQLFPCRQACKRCKDSAESFMFCKPPLITESNTLLLQTHLLNKPFRAKSIKTLRLHLDSGINTTTQLIHLVL
;
A
#
# COMPACT_ATOMS: atom_id res chain seq x y z
N SER A 1 -23.55 7.80 3.98
CA SER A 1 -22.18 8.33 3.83
C SER A 1 -21.21 7.16 3.79
N PHE A 2 -20.02 7.27 3.20
CA PHE A 2 -19.01 6.21 3.32
C PHE A 2 -18.57 5.97 4.78
N ASP A 3 -18.71 6.97 5.66
CA ASP A 3 -18.39 6.84 7.09
C ASP A 3 -19.28 5.84 7.84
N SER A 4 -20.51 5.60 7.35
CA SER A 4 -21.45 4.66 7.96
C SER A 4 -21.27 3.22 7.46
N LEU A 5 -20.43 3.00 6.44
CA LEU A 5 -20.16 1.66 5.92
C LEU A 5 -19.22 0.90 6.87
N SER A 6 -19.42 -0.41 6.96
CA SER A 6 -18.48 -1.29 7.66
C SER A 6 -17.20 -1.45 6.85
N VAL A 7 -16.13 -1.93 7.51
CA VAL A 7 -14.85 -2.17 6.84
C VAL A 7 -14.99 -3.23 5.74
N GLU A 8 -15.78 -4.27 5.98
CA GLU A 8 -16.05 -5.35 5.03
C GLU A 8 -16.70 -4.82 3.75
N VAL A 9 -17.69 -3.93 3.89
CA VAL A 9 -18.35 -3.31 2.73
C VAL A 9 -17.39 -2.41 1.96
N LEU A 10 -16.55 -1.64 2.66
CA LEU A 10 -15.51 -0.82 2.01
C LEU A 10 -14.50 -1.70 1.26
N LEU A 11 -14.09 -2.83 1.83
CA LEU A 11 -13.19 -3.77 1.17
C LEU A 11 -13.82 -4.38 -0.09
N LEU A 12 -15.13 -4.70 -0.07
CA LEU A 12 -15.85 -5.15 -1.27
C LEU A 12 -15.90 -4.07 -2.35
N ILE A 13 -16.08 -2.80 -1.97
CA ILE A 13 -16.05 -1.66 -2.91
C ILE A 13 -14.66 -1.46 -3.52
N PHE A 14 -13.60 -1.64 -2.73
CA PHE A 14 -12.22 -1.49 -3.19
C PHE A 14 -11.71 -2.70 -3.98
N HIS A 15 -12.31 -3.88 -3.77
CA HIS A 15 -11.90 -5.13 -4.40
C HIS A 15 -11.67 -5.05 -5.93
N PRO A 16 -12.61 -4.52 -6.73
CA PRO A 16 -12.46 -4.44 -8.19
C PRO A 16 -11.47 -3.35 -8.66
N ILE A 17 -10.88 -2.56 -7.76
CA ILE A 17 -9.91 -1.52 -8.12
C ILE A 17 -8.52 -2.15 -8.19
N ASP A 18 -8.00 -2.31 -9.39
CA ASP A 18 -6.74 -3.03 -9.62
C ASP A 18 -5.49 -2.16 -9.58
N SER A 19 -5.66 -0.85 -9.68
CA SER A 19 -4.54 0.08 -9.60
C SER A 19 -4.45 0.76 -8.25
N VAL A 20 -3.26 0.72 -7.64
CA VAL A 20 -2.90 1.56 -6.48
C VAL A 20 -3.18 3.05 -6.77
N LYS A 21 -3.01 3.49 -8.02
CA LYS A 21 -3.32 4.88 -8.43
C LYS A 21 -4.81 5.20 -8.31
N GLN A 22 -5.69 4.24 -8.62
CA GLN A 22 -7.14 4.42 -8.52
C GLN A 22 -7.66 4.31 -7.07
N LEU A 23 -6.94 3.61 -6.19
CA LEU A 23 -7.24 3.56 -4.75
C LEU A 23 -6.84 4.83 -3.99
N PHE A 24 -5.89 5.60 -4.52
CA PHE A 24 -5.37 6.78 -3.84
C PHE A 24 -6.44 7.86 -3.56
N PRO A 25 -7.33 8.24 -4.51
CA PRO A 25 -8.42 9.17 -4.24
C PRO A 25 -9.41 8.68 -3.17
N CYS A 26 -9.64 7.36 -3.07
CA CYS A 26 -10.53 6.79 -2.06
C CYS A 26 -10.07 7.09 -0.63
N ARG A 27 -8.78 7.31 -0.42
CA ARG A 27 -8.24 7.70 0.90
C ARG A 27 -8.66 9.09 1.35
N GLN A 28 -9.07 9.94 0.43
CA GLN A 28 -9.44 11.33 0.72
C GLN A 28 -10.94 11.48 1.00
N ALA A 29 -11.75 10.48 0.67
CA ALA A 29 -13.20 10.56 0.84
C ALA A 29 -13.62 10.69 2.31
N CYS A 30 -13.00 9.90 3.20
CA CYS A 30 -13.37 9.84 4.61
C CYS A 30 -12.29 9.16 5.46
N LYS A 31 -12.32 9.34 6.80
CA LYS A 31 -11.29 8.74 7.69
C LYS A 31 -11.30 7.22 7.61
N ARG A 32 -12.47 6.59 7.58
CA ARG A 32 -12.59 5.12 7.48
C ARG A 32 -12.14 4.60 6.11
N CYS A 33 -12.39 5.40 5.06
CA CYS A 33 -11.95 5.16 3.70
C CYS A 33 -10.42 5.23 3.61
N LYS A 34 -9.79 6.19 4.30
CA LYS A 34 -8.33 6.34 4.40
C LYS A 34 -7.66 5.07 4.88
N ASP A 35 -8.09 4.56 6.03
CA ASP A 35 -7.45 3.39 6.64
C ASP A 35 -7.69 2.12 5.84
N SER A 36 -8.92 1.94 5.33
CA SER A 36 -9.33 0.76 4.57
C SER A 36 -8.70 0.72 3.17
N ALA A 37 -8.70 1.84 2.44
CA ALA A 37 -8.07 1.94 1.11
C ALA A 37 -6.55 1.82 1.22
N GLU A 38 -5.93 2.40 2.25
CA GLU A 38 -4.50 2.23 2.51
C GLU A 38 -4.14 0.77 2.78
N SER A 39 -4.89 0.05 3.64
CA SER A 39 -4.71 -1.41 3.83
C SER A 39 -4.78 -2.15 2.50
N PHE A 40 -5.79 -1.83 1.69
CA PHE A 40 -6.06 -2.54 0.45
C PHE A 40 -4.99 -2.28 -0.61
N MET A 41 -4.43 -1.06 -0.66
CA MET A 41 -3.28 -0.72 -1.51
C MET A 41 -2.06 -1.60 -1.19
N PHE A 42 -1.80 -1.90 0.09
CA PHE A 42 -0.69 -2.77 0.49
C PHE A 42 -0.94 -4.25 0.18
N CYS A 43 -2.20 -4.68 0.11
CA CYS A 43 -2.56 -6.04 -0.32
C CYS A 43 -2.37 -6.25 -1.83
N LYS A 44 -2.37 -5.19 -2.64
CA LYS A 44 -2.05 -5.26 -4.07
C LYS A 44 -0.53 -5.33 -4.21
N PRO A 45 0.03 -6.21 -5.05
CA PRO A 45 1.48 -6.34 -5.20
C PRO A 45 2.05 -5.04 -5.77
N PRO A 46 2.71 -4.19 -4.95
CA PRO A 46 3.20 -2.94 -5.45
C PRO A 46 4.41 -3.22 -6.35
N LEU A 47 4.43 -2.58 -7.52
CA LEU A 47 5.65 -2.51 -8.32
C LEU A 47 6.56 -1.50 -7.63
N ILE A 48 7.64 -2.01 -7.05
CA ILE A 48 8.65 -1.19 -6.39
C ILE A 48 9.72 -0.85 -7.42
N THR A 49 9.83 0.44 -7.68
CA THR A 49 10.85 1.06 -8.51
C THR A 49 11.79 1.84 -7.59
N GLU A 50 12.98 2.18 -8.06
CA GLU A 50 13.90 3.02 -7.28
C GLU A 50 13.24 4.34 -6.86
N SER A 51 12.45 4.94 -7.76
CA SER A 51 11.72 6.19 -7.54
C SER A 51 10.63 6.13 -6.47
N ASN A 52 10.10 4.95 -6.13
CA ASN A 52 9.06 4.81 -5.10
C ASN A 52 9.52 4.03 -3.86
N THR A 53 10.72 3.46 -3.89
CA THR A 53 11.33 2.69 -2.79
C THR A 53 11.45 3.54 -1.53
N LEU A 54 12.00 4.75 -1.64
CA LEU A 54 12.17 5.65 -0.48
C LEU A 54 10.82 6.08 0.12
N LEU A 55 9.81 6.31 -0.72
CA LEU A 55 8.46 6.67 -0.29
C LEU A 55 7.80 5.52 0.49
N LEU A 56 7.93 4.30 -0.02
CA LEU A 56 7.43 3.11 0.66
C LEU A 56 8.16 2.85 1.97
N GLN A 57 9.50 2.95 1.97
CA GLN A 57 10.34 2.82 3.16
C GLN A 57 9.91 3.82 4.25
N THR A 58 9.80 5.10 3.89
CA THR A 58 9.36 6.15 4.81
C THR A 58 7.97 5.87 5.35
N HIS A 59 7.05 5.37 4.51
CA HIS A 59 5.70 5.03 4.95
C HIS A 59 5.69 3.88 5.95
N LEU A 60 6.44 2.81 5.69
CA LEU A 60 6.52 1.65 6.57
C LEU A 60 7.21 1.97 7.89
N LEU A 61 8.24 2.83 7.89
CA LEU A 61 8.85 3.32 9.13
C LEU A 61 7.84 4.09 10.01
N ASN A 62 6.97 4.89 9.39
CA ASN A 62 5.92 5.62 10.11
C ASN A 62 4.73 4.75 10.52
N LYS A 63 4.47 3.65 9.80
CA LYS A 63 3.33 2.75 10.02
C LYS A 63 3.75 1.28 9.87
N PRO A 64 4.56 0.73 10.79
CA PRO A 64 5.18 -0.58 10.64
C PRO A 64 4.17 -1.72 10.53
N PHE A 65 3.00 -1.61 11.18
CA PHE A 65 1.94 -2.61 11.09
C PHE A 65 1.38 -2.82 9.67
N ARG A 66 1.62 -1.88 8.74
CA ARG A 66 1.21 -2.00 7.34
C ARG A 66 2.04 -3.02 6.57
N ALA A 67 3.28 -3.28 7.00
CA ALA A 67 4.15 -4.28 6.40
C ALA A 67 3.45 -5.66 6.32
N LYS A 68 2.68 -6.02 7.36
CA LYS A 68 1.91 -7.28 7.42
C LYS A 68 0.86 -7.44 6.31
N SER A 69 0.41 -6.34 5.71
CA SER A 69 -0.55 -6.38 4.59
C SER A 69 0.12 -6.64 3.25
N ILE A 70 1.44 -6.46 3.16
CA ILE A 70 2.22 -6.71 1.95
C ILE A 70 2.49 -8.21 1.84
N LYS A 71 1.69 -8.90 1.02
CA LYS A 71 1.87 -10.34 0.77
C LYS A 71 2.91 -10.63 -0.30
N THR A 72 3.17 -9.69 -1.20
CA THR A 72 4.05 -9.87 -2.34
C THR A 72 4.63 -8.52 -2.74
N LEU A 73 5.95 -8.45 -2.91
CA LEU A 73 6.65 -7.30 -3.48
C LEU A 73 7.16 -7.67 -4.87
N ARG A 74 6.94 -6.79 -5.86
CA ARG A 74 7.54 -6.92 -7.18
C ARG A 74 8.63 -5.88 -7.32
N LEU A 75 9.88 -6.31 -7.42
CA LEU A 75 11.03 -5.42 -7.50
C LEU A 75 11.42 -5.24 -8.97
N HIS A 76 11.40 -4.01 -9.46
CA HIS A 76 12.00 -3.65 -10.75
C HIS A 76 13.39 -3.09 -10.48
N LEU A 77 14.40 -3.93 -10.65
CA LEU A 77 15.80 -3.59 -10.36
C LEU A 77 16.49 -3.07 -11.62
N ASP A 78 16.50 -1.75 -11.79
CA ASP A 78 17.36 -1.10 -12.78
C ASP A 78 18.75 -0.93 -12.17
N SER A 79 19.52 -2.02 -12.07
CA SER A 79 20.96 -2.04 -11.70
C SER A 79 21.43 -1.46 -10.34
N GLY A 80 20.57 -0.82 -9.53
CA GLY A 80 20.90 -0.26 -8.22
C GLY A 80 20.52 -1.18 -7.03
N ILE A 81 21.46 -1.97 -6.52
CA ILE A 81 21.23 -3.05 -5.54
C ILE A 81 20.94 -2.54 -4.09
N ASN A 82 21.27 -1.29 -3.76
CA ASN A 82 21.45 -0.87 -2.36
C ASN A 82 20.16 -0.50 -1.62
N THR A 83 19.20 0.16 -2.27
CA THR A 83 17.96 0.64 -1.63
C THR A 83 16.90 -0.46 -1.48
N THR A 84 16.92 -1.47 -2.35
CA THR A 84 15.94 -2.55 -2.33
C THR A 84 16.19 -3.53 -1.18
N THR A 85 17.45 -3.75 -0.80
CA THR A 85 17.84 -4.62 0.32
C THR A 85 17.27 -4.11 1.65
N GLN A 86 17.29 -2.79 1.87
CA GLN A 86 16.72 -2.18 3.08
C GLN A 86 15.20 -2.35 3.17
N LEU A 87 14.51 -2.40 2.03
CA LEU A 87 13.06 -2.52 1.98
C LEU A 87 12.59 -3.95 2.28
N ILE A 88 13.38 -4.96 1.89
CA ILE A 88 13.14 -6.37 2.25
C ILE A 88 13.14 -6.56 3.77
N HIS A 89 14.09 -5.94 4.49
CA HIS A 89 14.17 -6.00 5.95
C HIS A 89 12.99 -5.34 6.68
N LEU A 90 12.22 -4.48 6.02
CA LEU A 90 11.06 -3.82 6.62
C LEU A 90 9.75 -4.61 6.42
N VAL A 91 9.76 -5.59 5.52
CA VAL A 91 8.56 -6.38 5.17
C VAL A 91 8.63 -7.81 5.70
N LEU A 92 9.83 -8.36 5.94
CA LEU A 92 10.07 -9.65 6.60
C LEU A 92 10.16 -9.49 8.12
#